data_AF-A0AAD9JVS9-F1
#
_entry.id   AF-A0AAD9JVS9-F1
#
_cell.length_a   1.000
_cell.length_b   1.000
_cell.length_c   1.000
_cell.angle_alpha   90.00
_cell.angle_beta   90.00
_cell.angle_gamma   90.00
#
_symmetry.space_group_name_H-M   'P 1'
#
loop_
_entity.id
_entity.type
_entity.pdbx_description
1 polymer ?
#
loop_
_entity_poly.entity_id
_entity_poly.type
_entity_poly.pdbx_seq_one_letter_code
_entity_poly.pdbx_strand_id
1 'polypeptide(L)'
;MKDDGDILRHLRNFYARSNSIIRKFHHCSLGVKLRMFHAYCCTTYCCQLWVNFNKGSYLKAKVAYNNMHRRIWGYNRRDSASSMFANNAIDTFDALLRKNIYG
;
A
#
# COMPACT_ATOMS: atom_id res chain seq x y z
N MET A 1 7.35 -0.74 24.54
CA MET A 1 6.78 0.13 23.48
C MET A 1 6.48 -0.77 22.29
N LYS A 2 5.24 -0.85 21.80
CA LYS A 2 4.86 -1.70 20.66
C LYS A 2 4.53 -0.80 19.47
N ASP A 3 5.09 -1.10 18.32
CA ASP A 3 4.95 -0.26 17.10
C ASP A 3 3.58 -0.43 16.42
N ASP A 4 2.70 -1.25 17.01
CA ASP A 4 1.33 -1.52 16.53
C ASP A 4 0.51 -0.23 16.33
N GLY A 5 0.65 0.74 17.23
CA GLY A 5 -0.04 2.03 17.12
C GLY A 5 0.40 2.84 15.91
N ASP A 6 1.70 2.83 15.61
CA ASP A 6 2.27 3.53 14.45
C ASP A 6 1.90 2.85 13.14
N ILE A 7 1.89 1.52 13.10
CA ILE A 7 1.40 0.75 11.94
C ILE A 7 -0.05 1.12 11.65
N LEU A 8 -0.92 1.17 12.67
CA LEU A 8 -2.33 1.53 12.48
C LEU A 8 -2.49 2.98 12.00
N ARG A 9 -1.70 3.92 12.54
CA ARG A 9 -1.68 5.32 12.09
C ARG A 9 -1.24 5.41 10.63
N HIS A 10 -0.17 4.71 10.26
CA HIS A 10 0.31 4.65 8.88
C HIS A 10 -0.76 4.09 7.93
N LEU A 11 -1.44 3.04 8.36
CA LEU A 11 -2.50 2.35 7.61
C LEU A 11 -3.74 3.25 7.41
N ARG A 12 -4.14 4.05 8.41
CA ARG A 12 -5.19 5.08 8.26
C ARG A 12 -4.80 6.14 7.24
N ASN A 13 -3.57 6.65 7.32
CA ASN A 13 -3.06 7.63 6.37
C ASN A 13 -2.95 7.04 4.95
N PHE A 14 -2.57 5.77 4.83
CA PHE A 14 -2.53 5.06 3.55
C PHE A 14 -3.92 4.92 2.94
N TYR A 15 -4.94 4.59 3.74
CA TYR A 15 -6.33 4.57 3.28
C TYR A 15 -6.81 5.95 2.82
N ALA A 16 -6.52 7.01 3.56
CA ALA A 16 -6.92 8.36 3.19
C ALA A 16 -6.32 8.79 1.84
N ARG A 17 -5.02 8.55 1.65
CA ARG A 17 -4.29 8.82 0.39
C ARG A 17 -4.83 7.98 -0.76
N SER A 18 -4.98 6.67 -0.56
CA SER A 18 -5.51 5.75 -1.58
C SER A 18 -6.94 6.11 -2.00
N ASN A 19 -7.82 6.39 -1.05
CA ASN A 19 -9.20 6.81 -1.34
C ASN A 19 -9.24 8.16 -2.06
N SER A 20 -8.29 9.06 -1.78
CA SER A 20 -8.17 10.32 -2.52
C SER A 20 -7.83 10.08 -3.99
N ILE A 21 -6.93 9.13 -4.29
CA ILE A 21 -6.63 8.72 -5.67
C ILE A 21 -7.88 8.14 -6.34
N ILE A 22 -8.57 7.21 -5.67
CA ILE A 22 -9.79 6.58 -6.20
C ILE A 22 -10.84 7.63 -6.56
N ARG A 23 -11.08 8.61 -5.69
CA ARG A 23 -12.16 9.59 -5.86
C ARG A 23 -11.79 10.71 -6.84
N LYS A 24 -10.61 11.31 -6.66
CA LYS A 24 -10.20 12.52 -7.40
C LYS A 24 -9.63 12.20 -8.78
N PHE A 25 -8.98 11.05 -8.93
CA PHE A 25 -8.29 10.65 -10.16
C PHE A 25 -8.97 9.46 -10.84
N HIS A 26 -10.27 9.25 -10.59
CA HIS A 26 -11.04 8.14 -11.16
C HIS A 26 -10.99 8.12 -12.70
N HIS A 27 -11.13 9.29 -13.33
CA HIS A 27 -11.13 9.46 -14.79
C HIS A 27 -9.73 9.48 -15.42
N CYS A 28 -8.67 9.46 -14.62
CA CYS A 28 -7.31 9.49 -15.15
C CYS A 28 -6.88 8.13 -15.70
N SER A 29 -5.93 8.16 -16.65
CA SER A 29 -5.33 6.95 -17.21
C SER A 29 -4.57 6.16 -16.14
N LEU A 30 -4.39 4.86 -16.39
CA LEU A 30 -3.71 3.94 -15.48
C LEU A 30 -2.29 4.43 -15.13
N GLY A 31 -1.54 4.94 -16.11
CA GLY A 31 -0.19 5.47 -15.89
C GLY A 31 -0.14 6.67 -14.96
N VAL A 32 -1.16 7.54 -14.98
CA VAL A 32 -1.25 8.67 -14.03
C VAL A 32 -1.57 8.17 -12.62
N LYS A 33 -2.51 7.23 -12.50
CA LYS A 33 -2.85 6.59 -11.21
C LYS A 33 -1.63 5.89 -10.59
N LEU A 34 -0.84 5.20 -11.40
CA LEU A 34 0.43 4.58 -10.99
C LEU A 34 1.41 5.62 -10.43
N ARG A 35 1.69 6.69 -11.18
CA ARG A 35 2.60 7.75 -10.72
C ARG A 35 2.13 8.39 -9.41
N MET A 36 0.82 8.69 -9.30
CA MET A 36 0.23 9.21 -8.07
C MET A 36 0.37 8.22 -6.92
N PHE A 37 0.14 6.93 -7.18
CA PHE A 37 0.32 5.90 -6.17
C PHE A 37 1.77 5.83 -5.67
N HIS A 38 2.75 5.81 -6.58
CA HIS A 38 4.16 5.82 -6.20
C HIS A 38 4.53 7.07 -5.39
N ALA A 39 4.07 8.25 -5.80
CA ALA A 39 4.38 9.50 -5.11
C ALA A 39 3.74 9.60 -3.71
N TYR A 40 2.46 9.25 -3.57
CA TYR A 40 1.70 9.49 -2.33
C TYR A 40 1.69 8.28 -1.39
N CYS A 41 1.66 7.07 -1.92
CA CYS A 41 1.40 5.85 -1.15
C CYS A 41 2.64 4.99 -0.91
N CYS A 42 3.69 5.08 -1.74
CA CYS A 42 4.91 4.28 -1.56
C CYS A 42 5.95 4.88 -0.61
N THR A 43 5.84 6.17 -0.28
CA THR A 43 6.67 6.82 0.74
C THR A 43 6.22 6.39 2.13
N THR A 44 6.85 5.36 2.68
CA THR A 44 6.50 4.83 3.98
C THR A 44 7.46 5.34 5.04
N TYR A 45 7.23 6.59 5.43
CA TYR A 45 8.00 7.28 6.46
C TYR A 45 7.98 6.49 7.78
N CYS A 46 9.16 6.31 8.40
CA CYS A 46 9.40 5.56 9.64
C CYS A 46 9.20 4.04 9.60
N CYS A 47 9.05 3.40 8.45
CA CYS A 47 8.95 1.93 8.39
C CYS A 47 10.19 1.20 8.90
N GLN A 48 11.37 1.82 8.82
CA GLN A 48 12.60 1.30 9.39
C GLN A 48 12.59 1.18 10.91
N LEU A 49 11.67 1.87 11.60
CA LEU A 49 11.52 1.81 13.05
C LEU A 49 10.56 0.72 13.52
N TRP A 50 9.92 -0.01 12.60
CA TRP A 50 9.05 -1.13 12.96
C TRP A 50 9.90 -2.36 13.27
N VAL A 51 10.45 -2.40 14.49
CA VAL A 51 11.31 -3.50 14.95
C VAL A 51 10.54 -4.41 15.91
N ASN A 52 9.53 -3.88 16.62
CA ASN A 52 8.77 -4.60 17.63
C ASN A 52 7.26 -4.41 17.42
N PHE A 53 6.72 -5.17 16.46
CA PHE A 53 5.30 -5.17 16.10
C PHE A 53 4.68 -6.56 16.20
N ASN A 54 3.36 -6.61 16.41
CA ASN A 54 2.63 -7.85 16.36
C ASN A 54 2.43 -8.31 14.90
N LYS A 55 2.65 -9.61 14.64
CA LYS A 55 2.37 -10.25 13.34
C LYS A 55 0.94 -9.96 12.86
N GLY A 56 -0.02 -9.88 13.77
CA GLY A 56 -1.41 -9.54 13.43
C GLY A 56 -1.58 -8.14 12.84
N SER A 57 -0.90 -7.13 13.39
CA SER A 57 -0.92 -5.75 12.89
C SER A 57 -0.27 -5.65 11.51
N TYR A 58 0.84 -6.35 11.33
CA TYR A 58 1.54 -6.44 10.06
C TYR A 58 0.69 -7.10 8.96
N LEU A 59 0.04 -8.23 9.26
CA LEU A 59 -0.86 -8.90 8.32
C LEU A 59 -2.03 -8.00 7.92
N LYS A 60 -2.59 -7.23 8.87
CA LYS A 60 -3.64 -6.24 8.56
C LYS A 60 -3.12 -5.16 7.59
N ALA A 61 -1.90 -4.68 7.76
CA ALA A 61 -1.28 -3.71 6.85
C ALA A 61 -1.11 -4.29 5.44
N LYS A 62 -0.60 -5.52 5.34
CA LYS A 62 -0.45 -6.22 4.06
C LYS A 62 -1.79 -6.44 3.34
N VAL A 63 -2.82 -6.88 4.08
CA VAL A 63 -4.17 -7.06 3.52
C VAL A 63 -4.79 -5.72 3.09
N ALA A 64 -4.62 -4.66 3.88
CA ALA A 64 -5.08 -3.31 3.54
C ALA A 64 -4.43 -2.81 2.24
N TYR A 65 -3.11 -2.99 2.10
CA TYR A 65 -2.35 -2.63 0.91
C TYR A 65 -2.88 -3.35 -0.35
N ASN A 66 -3.07 -4.67 -0.25
CA ASN A 66 -3.61 -5.47 -1.36
C ASN A 66 -5.05 -5.05 -1.71
N ASN A 67 -5.89 -4.80 -0.72
CA ASN A 67 -7.28 -4.38 -0.96
C ASN A 67 -7.37 -3.01 -1.63
N MET A 68 -6.52 -2.06 -1.27
CA MET A 68 -6.50 -0.75 -1.94
C MET A 68 -5.99 -0.85 -3.37
N HIS A 69 -5.02 -1.73 -3.63
CA HIS A 69 -4.61 -2.04 -4.99
C HIS A 69 -5.72 -2.65 -5.84
N ARG A 70 -6.59 -3.46 -5.25
CA ARG A 70 -7.75 -3.93 -6.01
C ARG A 70 -8.67 -2.78 -6.38
N ARG A 71 -8.92 -1.86 -5.45
CA ARG A 71 -9.87 -0.76 -5.65
C ARG A 71 -9.39 0.30 -6.63
N ILE A 72 -8.13 0.72 -6.58
CA ILE A 72 -7.62 1.77 -7.49
C ILE A 72 -7.52 1.23 -8.94
N TRP A 73 -7.24 -0.06 -9.12
CA TRP A 73 -7.05 -0.68 -10.44
C TRP A 73 -8.28 -1.44 -10.95
N GLY A 74 -9.34 -1.55 -10.14
CA GLY A 74 -10.61 -2.18 -10.53
C GLY A 74 -10.60 -3.71 -10.54
N TYR A 75 -9.66 -4.37 -9.87
CA TYR A 75 -9.65 -5.83 -9.76
C TYR A 75 -10.74 -6.34 -8.81
N ASN A 76 -11.27 -7.52 -9.13
CA ASN A 76 -12.20 -8.20 -8.25
C ASN A 76 -11.48 -8.70 -7.00
N ARG A 77 -12.27 -8.95 -5.94
CA ARG A 77 -11.77 -9.46 -4.66
C ARG A 77 -11.14 -10.86 -4.80
N ARG A 78 -11.61 -11.65 -5.76
CA ARG A 78 -11.16 -13.03 -6.00
C ARG A 78 -9.96 -13.13 -6.96
N ASP A 79 -9.57 -12.04 -7.62
CA ASP A 79 -8.46 -12.09 -8.56
C ASP A 79 -7.14 -12.35 -7.84
N SER A 80 -6.18 -12.99 -8.49
CA SER A 80 -4.88 -13.26 -7.88
C SER A 80 -4.13 -11.96 -7.56
N ALA A 81 -3.70 -11.78 -6.31
CA ALA A 81 -2.89 -10.63 -5.90
C ALA A 81 -1.54 -10.61 -6.63
N SER A 82 -0.93 -11.79 -6.83
CA SER A 82 0.36 -11.92 -7.52
C SER A 82 0.25 -11.48 -8.98
N SER A 83 -0.84 -11.86 -9.66
CA SER A 83 -1.12 -11.43 -11.04
C SER A 83 -1.32 -9.92 -11.13
N MET A 84 -2.03 -9.32 -10.17
CA MET A 84 -2.20 -7.86 -10.08
C MET A 84 -0.87 -7.12 -9.95
N PHE A 85 0.06 -7.58 -9.12
CA PHE A 85 1.38 -6.95 -8.97
C PHE A 85 2.24 -7.11 -10.23
N ALA A 86 2.25 -8.30 -10.83
CA ALA A 86 3.01 -8.58 -12.05
C ALA A 86 2.53 -7.73 -13.24
N ASN A 87 1.21 -7.68 -13.47
CA ASN A 87 0.63 -6.97 -14.62
C ASN A 87 0.79 -5.44 -14.52
N ASN A 88 0.80 -4.89 -13.31
CA ASN A 88 0.90 -3.44 -13.11
C ASN A 88 2.33 -2.96 -12.80
N ALA A 89 3.31 -3.88 -12.76
CA ALA A 89 4.69 -3.61 -12.37
C ALA A 89 4.80 -2.86 -11.02
N ILE A 90 4.00 -3.28 -10.03
CA ILE A 90 3.99 -2.67 -8.69
C ILE A 90 4.62 -3.63 -7.68
N ASP A 91 5.38 -3.06 -6.74
CA ASP A 91 5.96 -3.82 -5.64
C ASP A 91 4.91 -4.38 -4.68
N THR A 92 5.20 -5.56 -4.15
CA THR A 92 4.44 -6.09 -3.00
C THR A 92 4.74 -5.26 -1.75
N PHE A 93 3.85 -5.31 -0.75
CA PHE A 93 4.06 -4.61 0.52
C PHE A 93 5.44 -4.91 1.15
N ASP A 94 5.86 -6.18 1.14
CA ASP A 94 7.14 -6.60 1.70
C ASP A 94 8.32 -6.07 0.87
N ALA A 95 8.20 -6.07 -0.46
CA ALA A 95 9.22 -5.52 -1.35
C ALA A 95 9.35 -4.00 -1.17
N LEU A 96 8.22 -3.31 -1.05
CA LEU A 96 8.15 -1.87 -0.80
C LEU A 96 8.76 -1.50 0.56
N LEU A 97 8.48 -2.28 1.61
CA LEU A 97 9.08 -2.08 2.92
C LEU A 97 10.61 -2.24 2.85
N ARG A 98 11.10 -3.29 2.18
CA ARG A 98 12.54 -3.52 1.99
C ARG A 98 13.21 -2.38 1.22
N LYS A 99 12.58 -1.90 0.14
CA LYS A 99 13.09 -0.75 -0.62
C LYS A 99 13.15 0.52 0.21
N ASN A 100 12.22 0.74 1.15
CA ASN A 100 12.26 1.90 2.03
C ASN A 100 13.26 1.76 3.21
N ILE A 101 13.65 0.53 3.57
CA ILE A 101 14.62 0.28 4.66
C ILE A 101 16.07 0.32 4.16
N TYR A 102 16.33 -0.26 2.98
CA TYR A 102 17.68 -0.45 2.44
C TYR A 102 17.99 0.42 1.21
N GLY A 103 17.00 1.12 0.66
CA GLY A 103 17.12 1.93 -0.54
C GLY A 103 17.49 3.37 -0.27
#